data_AF-A0A3M1I5Q3-F1
#
_entry.id   AF-A0A3M1I5Q3-F1
#
_cell.length_a   1.000
_cell.length_b   1.000
_cell.length_c   1.000
_cell.angle_alpha   90.00
_cell.angle_beta   90.00
_cell.angle_gamma   90.00
#
_symmetry.space_group_name_H-M   'P 1'
#
loop_
_entity.id
_entity.type
_entity.pdbx_description
1 polymer ?
#
loop_
_entity_poly.entity_id
_entity_poly.type
_entity_poly.pdbx_seq_one_letter_code
_entity_poly.pdbx_strand_id
1 'polypeptide(L)'
;MQQYDEEVEQIVIGSLIQNPKVFPEVSEIVKGEDFSEKNRLLFEAIAELTDQNENYDELILASYLKEKGLLDKIGGRSYVA
;
A
#
# COMPACT_ATOMS: atom_id res chain seq x y z
N MET A 1 -21.61 8.00 2.76
CA MET A 1 -20.52 7.74 1.81
C MET A 1 -19.27 8.27 2.48
N GLN A 2 -18.30 7.40 2.80
CA GLN A 2 -16.96 7.87 3.17
C GLN A 2 -16.40 8.59 1.94
N GLN A 3 -15.92 9.82 2.11
CA GLN A 3 -15.32 10.59 1.03
C GLN A 3 -13.81 10.33 1.07
N TYR A 4 -13.33 9.65 0.04
CA TYR A 4 -11.92 9.35 -0.17
C TYR A 4 -11.32 10.40 -1.11
N ASP A 5 -10.11 10.86 -0.81
CA ASP A 5 -9.33 11.73 -1.70
C ASP A 5 -8.19 10.90 -2.30
N GLU A 6 -8.37 10.48 -3.55
CA GLU A 6 -7.47 9.54 -4.22
C GLU A 6 -6.06 10.10 -4.37
N GLU A 7 -5.89 11.42 -4.54
CA GLU A 7 -4.58 12.06 -4.65
C GLU A 7 -3.85 12.01 -3.30
N VAL A 8 -4.55 12.32 -2.20
CA VAL A 8 -3.99 12.24 -0.85
C VAL A 8 -3.61 10.80 -0.49
N GLU A 9 -4.48 9.84 -0.78
CA GLU A 9 -4.18 8.43 -0.53
C GLU A 9 -2.95 7.94 -1.30
N GLN A 10 -2.83 8.31 -2.58
CA GLN A 10 -1.66 7.96 -3.40
C GLN A 10 -0.37 8.58 -2.85
N ILE A 11 -0.42 9.82 -2.34
CA ILE A 11 0.74 10.46 -1.69
C ILE A 11 1.15 9.68 -0.44
N VAL A 12 0.18 9.27 0.40
CA VAL A 12 0.46 8.51 1.61
C VAL A 12 1.08 7.14 1.27
N ILE A 13 0.45 6.39 0.38
CA ILE A 13 0.94 5.07 -0.05
C ILE A 13 2.31 5.19 -0.71
N GLY A 14 2.50 6.13 -1.63
CA GLY A 14 3.79 6.38 -2.27
C GLY A 14 4.89 6.71 -1.25
N SER A 15 4.56 7.50 -0.22
CA SER A 15 5.50 7.82 0.86
C SER A 15 5.88 6.60 1.70
N LEU A 16 4.92 5.71 1.96
CA LEU A 16 5.17 4.45 2.67
C LEU A 16 6.06 3.50 1.86
N ILE A 17 5.86 3.44 0.53
CA ILE A 17 6.71 2.66 -0.38
C ILE A 17 8.13 3.20 -0.40
N GLN A 18 8.31 4.53 -0.44
CA GLN A 18 9.63 5.16 -0.46
C GLN A 18 10.37 5.05 0.87
N ASN A 19 9.65 4.97 1.99
CA ASN A 19 10.25 4.86 3.32
C ASN A 19 9.50 3.84 4.20
N PRO A 20 9.73 2.54 3.98
CA PRO A 20 9.06 1.46 4.72
C PRO A 20 9.20 1.56 6.25
N LYS A 21 10.26 2.22 6.74
CA LYS A 21 10.56 2.35 8.17
C LYS A 21 9.55 3.22 8.92
N VAL A 22 8.80 4.08 8.24
CA VAL A 22 7.79 4.94 8.87
C VAL A 22 6.43 4.26 9.00
N PHE A 23 6.24 3.09 8.37
CA PHE A 23 4.98 2.38 8.42
C PHE A 23 4.48 2.10 9.85
N PRO A 24 5.32 1.64 10.81
CA PRO A 24 4.85 1.40 12.17
C PRO A 24 4.19 2.63 12.80
N GLU A 25 4.82 3.81 12.69
CA GLU A 25 4.29 5.07 13.21
C GLU A 25 3.00 5.49 12.49
N VAL A 26 2.98 5.40 11.16
CA VAL A 26 1.81 5.76 10.36
C VAL A 26 0.62 4.85 10.65
N SER A 27 0.86 3.55 10.85
CA SER A 27 -0.16 2.53 11.12
C SER A 27 -0.86 2.71 12.46
N GLU A 28 -0.31 3.52 13.38
CA GLU A 28 -0.98 3.91 14.62
C GLU A 28 -2.07 4.96 14.38
N ILE A 29 -1.94 5.76 13.32
CA ILE A 29 -2.79 6.92 13.02
C ILE A 29 -3.87 6.55 12.00
N VAL A 30 -3.52 5.80 10.95
CA VAL A 30 -4.43 5.42 9.87
C VAL A 30 -4.53 3.90 9.73
N LYS A 31 -5.70 3.41 9.32
CA LYS A 31 -6.01 2.00 9.08
C LYS A 31 -6.39 1.79 7.62
N GLY A 32 -6.30 0.54 7.14
CA GLY A 32 -6.67 0.20 5.75
C GLY A 32 -8.11 0.63 5.38
N GLU A 33 -9.02 0.65 6.35
CA GLU A 33 -10.41 1.10 6.19
C GLU A 33 -10.55 2.58 5.81
N ASP A 34 -9.55 3.41 6.14
CA ASP A 34 -9.49 4.84 5.82
C ASP A 34 -9.15 5.10 4.34
N PHE A 35 -8.78 4.05 3.60
CA PHE A 35 -8.43 4.13 2.19
C PHE A 35 -9.54 3.55 1.30
N SER A 36 -9.58 4.04 0.06
CA SER A 36 -10.32 3.43 -1.05
C SER A 36 -9.91 1.95 -1.24
N GLU A 37 -10.75 1.15 -1.90
CA GLU A 37 -10.52 -0.29 -2.06
C GLU A 37 -9.13 -0.63 -2.63
N LYS A 38 -8.67 0.11 -3.65
CA LYS A 38 -7.35 -0.12 -4.25
C LYS A 38 -6.21 0.21 -3.30
N ASN A 39 -6.28 1.37 -2.65
CA ASN A 39 -5.21 1.83 -1.76
C ASN A 39 -5.23 1.08 -0.42
N ARG A 40 -6.37 0.52 -0.02
CA ARG A 40 -6.49 -0.44 1.08
C ARG A 40 -5.71 -1.71 0.81
N LEU A 41 -5.87 -2.30 -0.38
CA LEU A 41 -5.11 -3.49 -0.78
C LEU A 41 -3.60 -3.21 -0.77
N LEU A 42 -3.19 -2.01 -1.17
CA LEU A 42 -1.79 -1.58 -1.10
C LEU A 42 -1.32 -1.42 0.35
N PHE A 43 -2.11 -0.76 1.19
CA PHE A 43 -1.79 -0.56 2.61
C PHE A 43 -1.66 -1.90 3.36
N GLU A 44 -2.58 -2.83 3.13
CA GLU A 44 -2.56 -4.18 3.71
C GLU A 44 -1.35 -4.99 3.23
N ALA A 45 -1.03 -4.92 1.93
CA ALA A 45 0.16 -5.58 1.39
C ALA A 45 1.46 -5.01 1.98
N ILE A 46 1.53 -3.69 2.14
CA ILE A 46 2.63 -3.02 2.84
C ILE A 46 2.73 -3.50 4.29
N ALA A 47 1.61 -3.59 5.01
CA ALA A 47 1.58 -4.09 6.38
C ALA A 47 2.14 -5.51 6.49
N GLU A 48 1.69 -6.41 5.60
CA GLU A 48 2.14 -7.80 5.56
C GLU A 48 3.64 -7.93 5.25
N LEU A 49 4.19 -7.08 4.37
CA LEU A 49 5.63 -7.05 4.06
C LEU A 49 6.44 -6.46 5.22
N THR A 50 5.94 -5.40 5.88
CA THR A 50 6.57 -4.84 7.08
C THR A 50 6.62 -5.86 8.22
N ASP A 51 5.53 -6.60 8.47
CA ASP A 51 5.46 -7.62 9.53
C ASP A 51 6.42 -8.79 9.29
N GLN A 52 6.75 -9.08 8.03
CA GLN A 52 7.75 -10.08 7.64
C GLN A 52 9.20 -9.59 7.82
N ASN A 53 9.39 -8.37 8.35
CA ASN A 53 10.67 -7.65 8.43
C ASN A 53 11.37 -7.54 7.05
N GLU A 54 10.57 -7.49 5.97
CA GLU A 54 11.11 -7.31 4.64
C GLU A 54 11.31 -5.83 4.36
N ASN A 55 12.51 -5.48 3.90
CA ASN A 55 12.74 -4.19 3.29
C ASN A 55 12.17 -4.29 1.87
N TYR A 56 11.05 -3.61 1.61
CA TYR A 56 10.38 -3.64 0.31
C TYR A 56 10.57 -2.33 -0.45
N ASP A 57 10.39 -2.43 -1.77
CA ASP A 57 10.27 -1.31 -2.69
C ASP A 57 9.07 -1.56 -3.62
N GLU A 58 8.86 -0.67 -4.60
CA GLU A 58 7.78 -0.80 -5.59
C GLU A 58 7.80 -2.14 -6.35
N LEU A 59 8.99 -2.72 -6.60
CA LEU A 59 9.15 -3.94 -7.39
C LEU A 59 8.78 -5.16 -6.58
N ILE A 60 9.22 -5.19 -5.32
CA ILE A 60 8.87 -6.24 -4.36
C ILE A 60 7.37 -6.19 -4.07
N LEU A 61 6.81 -5.01 -3.80
CA LEU A 61 5.38 -4.84 -3.56
C LEU A 61 4.54 -5.29 -4.77
N ALA A 62 4.92 -4.90 -5.99
CA ALA A 62 4.22 -5.34 -7.19
C ALA A 62 4.31 -6.87 -7.40
N SER A 63 5.45 -7.48 -7.09
CA SER A 63 5.63 -8.93 -7.16
C SER A 63 4.77 -9.65 -6.13
N TYR A 64 4.75 -9.14 -4.90
CA TYR A 64 3.92 -9.63 -3.81
C TYR A 64 2.43 -9.62 -4.18
N LEU A 65 1.94 -8.49 -4.67
CA LEU A 65 0.56 -8.34 -5.11
C LEU A 65 0.22 -9.27 -6.29
N LYS A 66 1.18 -9.52 -7.19
CA LYS A 66 1.01 -10.46 -8.29
C LYS A 66 0.87 -11.89 -7.78
N GLU A 67 1.73 -12.31 -6.86
CA GLU A 67 1.69 -13.65 -6.24
C GLU A 67 0.39 -13.88 -5.47
N LYS A 68 -0.17 -12.83 -4.84
CA LYS A 68 -1.46 -12.86 -4.16
C LYS A 68 -2.67 -12.74 -5.11
N GLY A 69 -2.46 -12.57 -6.42
CA GLY A 69 -3.55 -12.36 -7.40
C GLY A 69 -4.32 -11.05 -7.21
N LEU A 70 -3.69 -10.04 -6.59
CA LEU A 70 -4.27 -8.74 -6.27
C LEU A 70 -3.81 -7.63 -7.22
N LEU A 71 -2.71 -7.82 -7.95
CA LEU A 71 -2.12 -6.80 -8.83
C LEU A 71 -3.11 -6.23 -9.86
N ASP A 72 -3.92 -7.08 -10.48
CA ASP A 72 -4.91 -6.64 -11.47
C ASP A 72 -6.06 -5.84 -10.83
N LYS A 73 -6.38 -6.09 -9.55
CA LYS A 73 -7.45 -5.40 -8.82
C LYS A 73 -7.10 -3.94 -8.53
N ILE A 74 -5.81 -3.63 -8.38
CA ILE A 74 -5.35 -2.26 -8.13
C ILE A 74 -5.11 -1.47 -9.43
N GLY A 75 -5.27 -2.09 -10.61
CA GLY A 75 -5.01 -1.45 -11.90
C GLY A 75 -3.66 -1.79 -12.54
N GLY A 76 -3.00 -2.84 -12.04
CA GLY A 76 -1.75 -3.35 -12.59
C GLY A 76 -0.51 -2.62 -12.09
N ARG A 77 0.64 -2.97 -12.67
CA ARG A 77 1.96 -2.46 -12.23
C ARG A 77 2.11 -0.94 -12.34
N SER A 78 1.40 -0.31 -13.28
CA SER A 78 1.40 1.15 -13.46
C SER A 78 0.78 1.93 -12.31
N TYR A 79 0.06 1.26 -11.41
CA TYR A 79 -0.53 1.90 -10.23
C TYR A 79 0.42 1.86 -9.01
N VAL A 80 1.51 1.08 -9.10
CA VAL A 80 2.54 0.94 -8.04
C VAL A 80 3.82 1.70 -8.41
N ALA A 81 3.95 2.12 -9.68
CA ALA A 81 5.13 2.75 -10.28
C ALA A 81 4.90 4.24 -10.58
#